data_AF-A0A6A5AQV8-F1
#
_entry.id   AF-A0A6A5AQV8-F1
#
_cell.length_a   1.000
_cell.length_b   1.000
_cell.length_c   1.000
_cell.angle_alpha   90.00
_cell.angle_beta   90.00
_cell.angle_gamma   90.00
#
_symmetry.space_group_name_H-M   'P 1'
#
loop_
_entity.id
_entity.type
_entity.pdbx_description
1 polymer ?
#
loop_
_entity_poly.entity_id
_entity_poly.type
_entity_poly.pdbx_seq_one_letter_code
_entity_poly.pdbx_strand_id
1 'polypeptide(L)'
;MGEYRVPLAKCTKASTVPYPSWVPLTKSDLMDDAVATGQLLVSVQIIEHPTAEDRMAALPSIVPECREAYVDIIALGVRNLKNNNLLHIQNPFVEFELTGLNSTSGENNIQRRTKASHEPTSKNANFLERLVIPTRLPIDILFAPQLVLKVYDSTLAGLHQPLIASCVIDLTLKLPWSPSYEPPQQQEFDYHIDAAKKRSKQRRVQPKAETPAIEVAPSNGDNKHEKHATAGTKHDISHSVMH
;
A
#
# COMPACT_ATOMS: atom_id res chain seq x y z
N MET A 1 24.07 -3.35 20.42
CA MET A 1 24.78 -3.66 19.16
C MET A 1 24.95 -5.17 19.11
N GLY A 2 24.45 -5.84 18.07
CA GLY A 2 24.62 -7.29 17.88
C GLY A 2 25.90 -7.59 17.11
N GLU A 3 26.44 -8.79 17.29
CA GLU A 3 27.62 -9.28 16.58
C GLU A 3 27.36 -10.62 15.89
N TYR A 4 28.11 -10.88 14.81
CA TYR A 4 28.21 -12.18 14.15
C TYR A 4 29.68 -12.51 13.98
N ARG A 5 30.10 -13.70 14.43
CA ARG A 5 31.50 -14.16 14.39
C ARG A 5 31.61 -15.38 13.48
N VAL A 6 32.41 -15.24 12.42
CA VAL A 6 32.73 -16.35 11.49
C VAL A 6 34.11 -16.88 11.80
N PRO A 7 34.26 -18.12 12.29
CA PRO A 7 35.56 -18.77 12.32
C PRO A 7 36.04 -18.95 10.89
N LEU A 8 37.16 -18.34 10.53
CA LEU A 8 37.73 -18.42 9.19
C LEU A 8 37.95 -19.87 8.72
N ALA A 9 38.22 -20.80 9.64
CA ALA A 9 38.32 -22.23 9.34
C ALA A 9 37.03 -22.85 8.76
N LYS A 10 35.87 -22.20 8.92
CA LYS A 10 34.57 -22.63 8.38
C LYS A 10 34.23 -21.93 7.05
N CYS A 11 35.03 -20.97 6.59
CA CYS A 11 34.82 -20.34 5.30
C CYS A 11 35.16 -21.33 4.18
N THR A 12 34.32 -21.40 3.16
CA THR A 12 34.57 -22.27 2.00
C THR A 12 35.79 -21.76 1.24
N LYS A 13 36.76 -22.66 0.97
CA LYS A 13 37.78 -22.43 -0.06
C LYS A 13 37.10 -22.59 -1.41
N ALA A 14 36.73 -21.48 -2.04
CA ALA A 14 36.05 -21.47 -3.32
C ALA A 14 36.77 -20.53 -4.29
N SER A 15 36.83 -20.92 -5.57
CA SER A 15 37.30 -20.07 -6.67
C SER A 15 36.23 -19.07 -7.14
N THR A 16 35.00 -19.18 -6.64
CA THR A 16 33.86 -18.32 -6.97
C THR A 16 33.18 -17.81 -5.70
N VAL A 17 32.67 -16.58 -5.74
CA VAL A 17 31.94 -15.96 -4.62
C VAL A 17 30.75 -16.84 -4.22
N PRO A 18 30.70 -17.34 -2.97
CA PRO A 18 29.59 -18.17 -2.52
C PRO A 18 28.30 -17.36 -2.50
N TYR A 19 27.18 -18.05 -2.67
CA TYR A 19 25.87 -17.44 -2.58
C TYR A 19 25.61 -17.00 -1.11
N PRO A 20 25.06 -15.79 -0.86
CA PRO A 20 24.92 -15.27 0.49
C PRO A 20 23.84 -16.00 1.29
N SER A 21 23.92 -15.89 2.62
CA SER A 21 22.93 -16.46 3.53
C SER A 21 22.61 -15.53 4.69
N TRP A 22 21.39 -15.62 5.20
CA TRP A 22 20.95 -14.89 6.39
C TRP A 22 21.54 -15.51 7.65
N VAL A 23 22.25 -14.71 8.45
CA VAL A 23 22.87 -15.12 9.71
C VAL A 23 22.35 -14.26 10.86
N PRO A 24 22.04 -14.84 12.03
CA PRO A 24 21.56 -14.08 13.17
C PRO A 24 22.66 -13.20 13.77
N LEU A 25 22.30 -11.98 14.15
CA LEU A 25 23.12 -11.09 14.97
C LEU A 25 22.76 -11.29 16.43
N THR A 26 23.70 -11.69 17.27
CA THR A 26 23.45 -11.96 18.70
C THR A 26 24.05 -10.86 19.57
N LYS A 27 23.35 -10.52 20.66
CA LYS A 27 23.91 -9.70 21.72
C LYS A 27 24.17 -10.59 22.94
N SER A 28 25.40 -10.51 23.44
CA SER A 28 25.80 -11.18 24.68
C SER A 28 25.36 -10.30 25.85
N ASP A 29 24.29 -10.68 26.54
CA ASP A 29 23.95 -10.10 27.83
C ASP A 29 24.63 -10.90 28.95
N LEU A 30 24.89 -10.25 30.10
CA LEU A 30 25.62 -10.80 31.25
C LEU A 30 24.97 -12.05 31.91
N MET A 31 23.84 -12.55 31.39
CA MET A 31 23.05 -13.64 31.95
C MET A 31 22.87 -14.83 30.98
N ASP A 32 23.90 -15.13 30.18
CA ASP A 32 24.10 -16.35 29.38
C ASP A 32 23.12 -16.68 28.22
N ASP A 33 21.97 -16.03 28.12
CA ASP A 33 21.10 -16.21 26.95
C ASP A 33 21.45 -15.21 25.84
N ALA A 34 22.05 -15.71 24.75
CA ALA A 34 22.32 -14.92 23.56
C ALA A 34 20.99 -14.48 22.91
N VAL A 35 20.67 -13.19 23.00
CA VAL A 35 19.44 -12.64 22.42
C VAL A 35 19.69 -12.26 20.97
N ALA A 36 18.87 -12.78 20.04
CA ALA A 36 18.89 -12.37 18.64
C ALA A 36 18.42 -10.91 18.52
N THR A 37 19.22 -10.08 17.85
CA THR A 37 18.99 -8.63 17.69
C THR A 37 18.71 -8.21 16.25
N GLY A 38 18.83 -9.16 15.31
CA GLY A 38 18.61 -8.94 13.89
C GLY A 38 19.23 -10.06 13.07
N GLN A 39 19.26 -9.88 11.75
CA GLN A 39 19.92 -10.78 10.82
C GLN A 39 20.77 -9.97 9.84
N LEU A 40 21.83 -10.60 9.35
CA LEU A 40 22.73 -10.07 8.33
C LEU A 40 22.69 -11.00 7.13
N LEU A 41 22.52 -10.46 5.93
CA LEU A 41 22.71 -11.20 4.69
C LEU A 41 24.17 -11.04 4.27
N VAL A 42 24.94 -12.13 4.25
CA VAL A 42 26.37 -12.05 3.95
C VAL A 42 26.88 -13.29 3.24
N SER A 43 27.90 -13.10 2.40
CA SER A 43 28.75 -14.15 1.85
C SER A 43 30.20 -13.86 2.24
N VAL A 44 30.92 -14.88 2.73
CA VAL A 44 32.31 -14.77 3.16
C VAL A 44 33.13 -15.89 2.53
N GLN A 45 34.22 -15.53 1.85
CA GLN A 45 35.17 -16.50 1.29
C GLN A 45 36.61 -16.17 1.71
N ILE A 46 37.46 -17.19 1.74
CA ILE A 46 38.91 -17.03 1.93
C ILE A 46 39.60 -17.48 0.65
N ILE A 47 40.45 -16.61 0.11
CA ILE A 47 41.30 -16.92 -1.04
C ILE A 47 42.74 -17.07 -0.54
N GLU A 48 43.23 -18.30 -0.47
CA GLU A 48 44.63 -18.58 -0.13
C GLU A 48 45.48 -18.46 -1.40
N HIS A 49 46.44 -17.53 -1.41
CA HIS A 49 47.37 -17.32 -2.53
C HIS A 49 46.67 -17.12 -3.88
N PRO A 50 45.90 -16.02 -4.08
CA PRO A 50 45.22 -15.78 -5.34
C PRO A 50 46.21 -15.84 -6.52
N THR A 51 45.86 -16.61 -7.54
CA THR A 51 46.61 -16.66 -8.80
C THR A 51 46.50 -15.31 -9.52
N ALA A 52 47.29 -15.11 -10.58
CA ALA A 52 47.12 -13.93 -11.43
C ALA A 52 45.73 -13.91 -12.08
N GLU A 53 45.20 -15.08 -12.44
CA GLU A 53 43.85 -15.26 -13.00
C GLU A 53 42.77 -14.91 -11.98
N ASP A 54 42.89 -15.35 -10.71
CA ASP A 54 41.91 -15.03 -9.65
C ASP A 54 41.80 -13.51 -9.40
N ARG A 55 42.92 -12.79 -9.53
CA ARG A 55 42.94 -11.31 -9.40
C ARG A 55 42.33 -10.59 -10.60
N MET A 56 42.32 -11.25 -11.76
CA MET A 56 41.79 -10.67 -13.01
C MET A 56 40.35 -11.12 -13.30
N ALA A 57 39.86 -12.15 -12.62
CA ALA A 57 38.50 -12.64 -12.76
C ALA A 57 37.50 -11.52 -12.42
N ALA A 58 36.56 -11.27 -13.34
CA ALA A 58 35.48 -10.34 -13.08
C ALA A 58 34.62 -10.87 -11.93
N LEU A 59 34.49 -10.08 -10.86
CA LEU A 59 33.59 -10.43 -9.78
C LEU A 59 32.14 -10.43 -10.31
N PRO A 60 31.32 -11.43 -9.94
CA PRO A 60 29.91 -11.40 -10.29
C PRO A 60 29.28 -10.14 -9.69
N SER A 61 28.34 -9.54 -10.43
CA SER A 61 27.58 -8.39 -9.93
C SER A 61 26.86 -8.79 -8.64
N ILE A 62 27.05 -7.98 -7.60
CA ILE A 62 26.31 -8.10 -6.34
C ILE A 62 24.92 -7.45 -6.41
N VAL A 63 24.60 -6.78 -7.52
CA VAL A 63 23.28 -6.18 -7.76
C VAL A 63 22.35 -7.27 -8.28
N PRO A 64 21.26 -7.61 -7.57
CA PRO A 64 20.30 -8.61 -8.01
C PRO A 64 19.64 -8.23 -9.33
N GLU A 65 19.36 -9.21 -10.18
CA GLU A 65 18.51 -9.00 -11.35
C GLU A 65 17.07 -8.76 -10.89
N CYS A 66 16.45 -7.70 -11.40
CA CYS A 66 15.08 -7.32 -11.04
C CYS A 66 14.16 -7.31 -12.26
N ARG A 67 12.87 -7.59 -12.02
CA ARG A 67 11.79 -7.43 -12.99
C ARG A 67 10.87 -6.27 -12.61
N GLU A 68 10.18 -5.71 -13.59
CA GLU A 68 9.09 -4.76 -13.36
C GLU A 68 7.97 -5.40 -12.52
N ALA A 69 7.44 -4.62 -11.57
CA ALA A 69 6.37 -5.04 -10.69
C ALA A 69 5.56 -3.82 -10.19
N TYR A 70 4.37 -4.10 -9.67
CA TYR A 70 3.52 -3.11 -9.01
C TYR A 70 3.12 -3.64 -7.65
N VAL A 71 3.44 -2.90 -6.59
CA VAL A 71 2.92 -3.18 -5.25
C VAL A 71 1.60 -2.42 -5.11
N ASP A 72 0.50 -3.16 -5.21
CA ASP A 72 -0.87 -2.65 -5.11
C ASP A 72 -1.38 -2.76 -3.66
N ILE A 73 -1.69 -1.61 -3.07
CA ILE A 73 -1.98 -1.45 -1.65
C ILE A 73 -3.41 -0.94 -1.51
N ILE A 74 -4.27 -1.71 -0.84
CA ILE A 74 -5.62 -1.28 -0.46
C ILE A 74 -5.58 -0.91 1.03
N ALA A 75 -5.43 0.37 1.32
CA ALA A 75 -5.36 0.91 2.67
C ALA A 75 -6.78 1.25 3.18
N LEU A 76 -7.34 0.38 4.02
CA LEU A 76 -8.72 0.53 4.50
C LEU A 76 -8.83 1.44 5.73
N GLY A 77 -7.97 1.27 6.74
CA GLY A 77 -8.03 2.03 7.98
C GLY A 77 -7.16 1.48 9.09
N VAL A 78 -7.22 2.12 10.26
CA VAL A 78 -6.59 1.73 11.53
C VAL A 78 -7.66 1.47 12.58
N ARG A 79 -7.33 0.72 13.64
CA ARG A 79 -8.23 0.45 14.78
C ARG A 79 -7.47 0.56 16.09
N ASN A 80 -8.16 1.11 17.10
CA ASN A 80 -7.69 1.19 18.49
C ASN A 80 -6.28 1.78 18.66
N LEU A 81 -5.94 2.84 17.91
CA LEU A 81 -4.65 3.50 18.09
C LEU A 81 -4.49 4.02 19.52
N LYS A 82 -3.33 3.73 20.13
CA LYS A 82 -2.97 4.19 21.46
C LYS A 82 -2.40 5.59 21.39
N ASN A 83 -2.84 6.47 22.29
CA ASN A 83 -2.23 7.79 22.42
C ASN A 83 -0.77 7.61 22.83
N ASN A 84 0.13 8.40 22.25
CA ASN A 84 1.46 8.59 22.82
C ASN A 84 1.34 9.62 23.95
N ASN A 85 2.02 9.39 25.08
CA ASN A 85 1.72 9.93 26.42
C ASN A 85 1.68 11.47 26.59
N LEU A 86 1.84 12.25 25.52
CA LEU A 86 1.75 13.72 25.54
C LEU A 86 0.68 14.32 24.63
N LEU A 87 0.19 13.62 23.59
CA LEU A 87 -0.74 14.19 22.61
C LEU A 87 -1.83 13.19 22.20
N HIS A 88 -3.06 13.70 22.04
CA HIS A 88 -4.19 12.95 21.51
C HIS A 88 -4.08 12.82 19.99
N ILE A 89 -4.38 11.62 19.48
CA ILE A 89 -4.41 11.35 18.04
C ILE A 89 -5.49 12.20 17.37
N GLN A 90 -5.13 12.96 16.33
CA GLN A 90 -6.03 13.87 15.63
C GLN A 90 -6.42 13.37 14.24
N ASN A 91 -5.44 13.16 13.37
CA ASN A 91 -5.63 12.83 11.96
C ASN A 91 -4.55 11.84 11.52
N PRO A 92 -4.67 10.54 11.86
CA PRO A 92 -3.71 9.55 11.42
C PRO A 92 -3.66 9.44 9.90
N PHE A 93 -2.49 9.06 9.39
CA PHE A 93 -2.26 8.59 8.03
C PHE A 93 -1.22 7.47 8.05
N VAL A 94 -1.18 6.67 6.98
CA VAL A 94 -0.20 5.59 6.84
C VAL A 94 0.71 5.88 5.67
N GLU A 95 1.98 5.72 5.90
CA GLU A 95 3.04 5.75 4.91
C GLU A 95 3.54 4.33 4.66
N PHE A 96 3.75 4.01 3.40
CA PHE A 96 4.23 2.74 2.88
C PHE A 96 5.54 2.99 2.16
N GLU A 97 6.58 2.27 2.53
CA GLU A 97 7.94 2.44 2.01
C GLU A 97 8.53 1.07 1.65
N LEU A 98 8.97 0.90 0.40
CA LEU A 98 9.76 -0.26 0.02
C LEU A 98 11.23 -0.03 0.38
N THR A 99 11.71 -0.69 1.42
CA THR A 99 13.08 -0.56 1.92
C THR A 99 13.99 -1.63 1.31
N GLY A 100 15.28 -1.30 1.10
CA GLY A 100 16.28 -2.23 0.59
C GLY A 100 16.42 -2.28 -0.93
N LEU A 101 15.66 -1.47 -1.67
CA LEU A 101 15.92 -1.22 -3.09
C LEU A 101 16.85 -0.02 -3.23
N ASN A 102 17.97 -0.19 -3.92
CA ASN A 102 18.83 0.93 -4.27
C ASN A 102 18.10 1.80 -5.29
N SER A 103 17.81 3.06 -4.94
CA SER A 103 17.29 4.07 -5.86
C SER A 103 18.37 4.51 -6.87
N THR A 104 19.02 3.58 -7.57
CA THR A 104 20.02 3.89 -8.60
C THR A 104 19.39 4.54 -9.83
N SER A 105 18.06 4.62 -9.93
CA SER A 105 17.33 5.26 -11.03
C SER A 105 16.78 6.66 -10.72
N GLY A 106 17.06 7.26 -9.56
CA GLY A 106 16.61 8.64 -9.24
C GLY A 106 15.09 8.79 -9.07
N GLU A 107 14.33 7.70 -9.10
CA GLU A 107 12.90 7.73 -8.83
C GLU A 107 12.66 7.70 -7.31
N ASN A 108 12.33 8.87 -6.75
CA ASN A 108 11.86 9.08 -5.38
C ASN A 108 10.49 8.42 -5.10
N ASN A 109 10.14 7.33 -5.81
CA ASN A 109 8.77 6.87 -6.00
C ASN A 109 8.42 5.62 -5.18
N ILE A 110 9.33 5.15 -4.32
CA ILE A 110 9.18 3.94 -3.49
C ILE A 110 8.32 4.16 -2.23
N GLN A 111 7.86 5.39 -2.01
CA GLN A 111 7.05 5.80 -0.86
C GLN A 111 5.65 6.25 -1.32
N ARG A 112 4.63 5.82 -0.60
CA ARG A 112 3.24 6.25 -0.78
C ARG A 112 2.62 6.52 0.57
N ARG A 113 1.69 7.47 0.65
CA ARG A 113 0.92 7.69 1.87
C ARG A 113 -0.54 7.90 1.56
N THR A 114 -1.39 7.51 2.52
CA THR A 114 -2.80 7.88 2.52
C THR A 114 -2.96 9.36 2.82
N LYS A 115 -4.13 9.90 2.53
CA LYS A 115 -4.62 11.12 3.18
C LYS A 115 -4.81 10.86 4.67
N ALA A 116 -4.66 11.93 5.45
CA ALA A 116 -4.99 11.89 6.86
C ALA A 116 -6.52 11.81 7.03
N SER A 117 -6.96 11.02 7.99
CA SER A 117 -8.39 10.80 8.26
C SER A 117 -8.67 10.78 9.75
N HIS A 118 -9.83 11.31 10.14
CA HIS A 118 -10.33 11.25 11.51
C HIS A 118 -11.67 10.49 11.60
N GLU A 119 -12.14 9.89 10.51
CA GLU A 119 -13.47 9.28 10.42
C GLU A 119 -13.42 7.75 10.53
N PRO A 120 -14.33 7.11 11.31
CA PRO A 120 -15.35 7.72 12.16
C PRO A 120 -14.80 8.33 13.45
N THR A 121 -13.60 7.92 13.88
CA THR A 121 -12.86 8.53 14.99
C THR A 121 -11.37 8.46 14.69
N SER A 122 -10.56 9.39 15.21
CA SER A 122 -9.12 9.41 14.97
C SER A 122 -8.39 8.14 15.41
N LYS A 123 -8.90 7.42 16.43
CA LYS A 123 -8.32 6.13 16.85
C LYS A 123 -8.71 4.95 15.96
N ASN A 124 -9.77 5.11 15.17
CA ASN A 124 -10.33 4.08 14.30
C ASN A 124 -10.54 4.59 12.87
N ALA A 125 -9.64 5.44 12.39
CA ALA A 125 -9.82 6.13 11.12
C ALA A 125 -9.85 5.17 9.93
N ASN A 126 -10.64 5.52 8.91
CA ASN A 126 -10.70 4.86 7.62
C ASN A 126 -10.00 5.73 6.57
N PHE A 127 -9.18 5.12 5.71
CA PHE A 127 -8.51 5.80 4.60
C PHE A 127 -9.23 5.52 3.28
N LEU A 128 -9.59 4.26 3.05
CA LEU A 128 -10.31 3.78 1.85
C LEU A 128 -9.60 4.15 0.54
N GLU A 129 -8.27 4.02 0.54
CA GLU A 129 -7.43 4.40 -0.59
C GLU A 129 -6.76 3.19 -1.23
N ARG A 130 -6.62 3.24 -2.56
CA ARG A 130 -5.77 2.34 -3.32
C ARG A 130 -4.51 3.10 -3.74
N LEU A 131 -3.35 2.60 -3.31
CA LEU A 131 -2.04 3.16 -3.61
C LEU A 131 -1.26 2.14 -4.43
N VAL A 132 -0.56 2.60 -5.47
CA VAL A 132 0.27 1.72 -6.29
C VAL A 132 1.70 2.25 -6.29
N ILE A 133 2.66 1.35 -6.02
CA ILE A 133 4.09 1.61 -6.13
C ILE A 133 4.61 0.84 -7.36
N PRO A 134 4.81 1.51 -8.51
CA PRO A 134 5.60 0.96 -9.60
C PRO A 134 7.04 0.78 -9.14
N THR A 135 7.63 -0.38 -9.36
CA THR A 135 8.98 -0.68 -8.88
C THR A 135 9.62 -1.84 -9.65
N ARG A 136 10.89 -2.10 -9.36
CA ARG A 136 11.60 -3.28 -9.82
C ARG A 136 11.93 -4.18 -8.64
N LEU A 137 11.40 -5.39 -8.63
CA LEU A 137 11.62 -6.37 -7.56
C LEU A 137 12.60 -7.46 -8.00
N PRO A 138 13.50 -7.92 -7.10
CA PRO A 138 14.41 -9.00 -7.41
C PRO A 138 13.71 -10.26 -7.88
N ILE A 139 14.26 -10.87 -8.93
CA ILE A 139 13.82 -12.20 -9.40
C ILE A 139 14.14 -13.23 -8.32
N ASP A 140 15.34 -13.11 -7.75
CA ASP A 140 15.79 -13.91 -6.63
C ASP A 140 15.24 -13.35 -5.31
N ILE A 141 14.40 -14.16 -4.67
CA ILE A 141 13.64 -13.78 -3.47
C ILE A 141 14.52 -13.59 -2.24
N LEU A 142 15.77 -14.06 -2.23
CA LEU A 142 16.69 -13.82 -1.10
C LEU A 142 16.94 -12.33 -0.87
N PHE A 143 16.86 -11.55 -1.95
CA PHE A 143 17.07 -10.10 -1.94
C PHE A 143 15.77 -9.31 -1.89
N ALA A 144 14.62 -9.97 -1.68
CA ALA A 144 13.33 -9.31 -1.66
C ALA A 144 13.30 -8.17 -0.63
N PRO A 145 12.82 -6.98 -1.00
CA PRO A 145 12.73 -5.85 -0.09
C PRO A 145 11.63 -6.07 0.95
N GLN A 146 11.64 -5.23 1.98
CA GLN A 146 10.58 -5.19 2.98
C GLN A 146 9.67 -3.99 2.73
N LEU A 147 8.36 -4.19 2.85
CA LEU A 147 7.40 -3.10 2.85
C LEU A 147 7.20 -2.63 4.30
N VAL A 148 7.68 -1.43 4.60
CA VAL A 148 7.55 -0.80 5.91
C VAL A 148 6.31 0.09 5.90
N LEU A 149 5.44 -0.11 6.89
CA LEU A 149 4.23 0.66 7.10
C LEU A 149 4.42 1.50 8.36
N LYS A 150 4.34 2.81 8.22
CA LYS A 150 4.49 3.77 9.33
C LYS A 150 3.18 4.52 9.50
N VAL A 151 2.61 4.44 10.70
CA VAL A 151 1.42 5.20 11.07
C VAL A 151 1.87 6.48 11.73
N TYR A 152 1.50 7.61 11.15
CA TYR A 152 1.78 8.94 11.68
C TYR A 152 0.48 9.62 12.10
N ASP A 153 0.57 10.64 12.96
CA ASP A 153 -0.55 11.54 13.27
C ASP A 153 -0.30 12.93 12.69
N SER A 154 -1.17 13.49 11.88
CA SER A 154 -1.03 14.87 11.41
C SER A 154 -1.63 15.85 12.43
N THR A 155 -0.76 16.46 13.23
CA THR A 155 -1.12 17.46 14.24
C THR A 155 -0.72 18.87 13.81
N LEU A 156 -1.24 19.91 14.47
CA LEU A 156 -0.89 21.31 14.22
C LEU A 156 -1.00 21.70 12.73
N ALA A 157 -2.13 21.36 12.10
CA ALA A 157 -2.38 21.58 10.67
C ALA A 157 -1.29 21.00 9.72
N GLY A 158 -0.60 19.93 10.15
CA GLY A 158 0.43 19.24 9.37
C GLY A 158 1.87 19.66 9.67
N LEU A 159 2.10 20.62 10.57
CA LEU A 159 3.45 21.05 10.98
C LEU A 159 4.17 20.00 11.85
N HIS A 160 3.43 19.10 12.49
CA HIS A 160 4.01 18.08 13.36
C HIS A 160 3.36 16.72 13.07
N GLN A 161 4.20 15.74 12.71
CA GLN A 161 3.78 14.41 12.27
C GLN A 161 4.49 13.31 13.08
N PRO A 162 4.14 13.10 14.35
CA PRO A 162 4.80 12.09 15.18
C PRO A 162 4.46 10.67 14.68
N LEU A 163 5.46 9.81 14.69
CA LEU A 163 5.28 8.37 14.46
C LEU A 163 4.51 7.76 15.62
N ILE A 164 3.39 7.09 15.33
CA ILE A 164 2.57 6.37 16.30
C ILE A 164 3.01 4.92 16.38
N ALA A 165 3.19 4.28 15.23
CA ALA A 165 3.50 2.86 15.12
C ALA A 165 4.21 2.55 13.80
N SER A 166 4.93 1.43 13.77
CA SER A 166 5.53 0.89 12.56
C SER A 166 5.29 -0.62 12.52
N CYS A 167 5.06 -1.17 11.34
CA CYS A 167 5.12 -2.59 11.09
C CYS A 167 5.82 -2.87 9.76
N VAL A 168 6.24 -4.12 9.59
CA VAL A 168 7.02 -4.54 8.43
C VAL A 168 6.35 -5.78 7.84
N ILE A 169 6.20 -5.77 6.52
CA ILE A 169 5.76 -6.93 5.75
C ILE A 169 6.96 -7.44 4.95
N ASP A 170 7.33 -8.69 5.21
CA ASP A 170 8.30 -9.42 4.40
C ASP A 170 7.66 -9.80 3.06
N LEU A 171 8.20 -9.28 1.97
CA LEU A 171 7.68 -9.56 0.64
C LEU A 171 8.11 -10.91 0.08
N THR A 172 9.09 -11.60 0.68
CA THR A 172 9.55 -12.92 0.23
C THR A 172 8.41 -13.92 0.07
N LEU A 173 7.37 -13.81 0.89
CA LEU A 173 6.16 -14.67 0.88
C LEU A 173 5.01 -14.11 0.01
N LYS A 174 5.17 -12.90 -0.55
CA LYS A 174 4.15 -12.17 -1.31
C LYS A 174 4.48 -12.02 -2.79
N LEU A 175 5.71 -12.31 -3.20
CA LEU A 175 6.12 -12.29 -4.61
C LEU A 175 5.49 -13.49 -5.35
N PRO A 176 4.73 -13.29 -6.44
CA PRO A 176 4.08 -14.39 -7.18
C PRO A 176 5.02 -15.44 -7.75
N TRP A 177 6.31 -15.12 -7.83
CA TRP A 177 7.37 -16.02 -8.29
C TRP A 177 8.17 -16.68 -7.17
N SER A 178 7.81 -16.39 -5.93
CA SER A 178 8.37 -17.11 -4.78
C SER A 178 7.83 -18.54 -4.78
N PRO A 179 8.67 -19.56 -4.55
CA PRO A 179 8.20 -20.94 -4.37
C PRO A 179 7.23 -21.10 -3.19
N SER A 180 7.30 -20.17 -2.22
CA SER A 180 6.44 -20.15 -1.03
C SER A 180 5.25 -19.18 -1.17
N TYR A 181 4.97 -18.71 -2.39
CA TYR A 181 3.85 -17.79 -2.63
C TYR A 181 2.51 -18.48 -2.40
N GLU A 182 1.72 -17.92 -1.51
CA GLU A 182 0.31 -18.26 -1.37
C GLU A 182 -0.54 -17.11 -1.95
N PRO A 183 -1.39 -17.39 -2.95
CA PRO A 183 -2.26 -16.37 -3.51
C PRO A 183 -3.24 -15.87 -2.44
N PRO A 184 -3.62 -14.58 -2.45
CA PRO A 184 -4.60 -14.05 -1.53
C PRO A 184 -5.91 -14.84 -1.64
N GLN A 185 -6.54 -15.14 -0.49
CA GLN A 185 -7.87 -15.75 -0.44
C GLN A 185 -8.86 -14.80 -1.13
N GLN A 186 -9.19 -15.10 -2.39
CA GLN A 186 -10.14 -14.43 -3.29
C GLN A 186 -10.30 -12.91 -3.09
N GLN A 187 -9.71 -12.15 -4.02
CA GLN A 187 -9.69 -10.68 -4.01
C GLN A 187 -10.90 -10.03 -4.71
N GLU A 188 -11.98 -10.78 -4.97
CA GLU A 188 -13.19 -10.19 -5.52
C GLU A 188 -14.00 -9.56 -4.38
N PHE A 189 -13.81 -8.26 -4.17
CA PHE A 189 -14.74 -7.42 -3.41
C PHE A 189 -16.06 -7.25 -4.21
N ASP A 190 -16.65 -8.36 -4.65
CA ASP A 190 -17.84 -8.39 -5.51
C ASP A 190 -19.12 -8.08 -4.76
N TYR A 191 -19.03 -7.63 -3.50
CA TYR A 191 -20.18 -7.27 -2.68
C TYR A 191 -21.13 -6.30 -3.40
N HIS A 192 -20.60 -5.31 -4.13
CA HIS A 192 -21.43 -4.37 -4.88
C HIS A 192 -22.05 -5.00 -6.14
N ILE A 193 -21.33 -5.89 -6.82
CA ILE A 193 -21.84 -6.64 -7.98
C ILE A 193 -22.95 -7.59 -7.54
N ASP A 194 -22.73 -8.33 -6.45
CA ASP A 194 -23.70 -9.24 -5.87
C ASP A 194 -24.90 -8.51 -5.26
N ALA A 195 -24.69 -7.37 -4.59
CA ALA A 195 -25.78 -6.53 -4.12
C ALA A 195 -26.61 -5.97 -5.29
N ALA A 196 -25.97 -5.55 -6.39
CA ALA A 196 -26.66 -5.09 -7.59
C ALA A 196 -27.41 -6.23 -8.30
N LYS A 197 -26.82 -7.42 -8.40
CA LYS A 197 -27.47 -8.65 -8.90
C LYS A 197 -28.67 -9.04 -8.02
N LYS A 198 -28.56 -8.91 -6.69
CA LYS A 198 -29.67 -9.17 -5.75
C LYS A 198 -30.79 -8.13 -5.89
N ARG A 199 -30.47 -6.84 -5.95
CA ARG A 199 -31.45 -5.75 -6.15
C ARG A 199 -32.18 -5.86 -7.50
N SER A 200 -31.45 -6.18 -8.56
CA SER A 200 -32.06 -6.38 -9.90
C SER A 200 -32.94 -7.63 -9.97
N LYS A 201 -32.56 -8.72 -9.29
CA LYS A 201 -33.43 -9.90 -9.12
C LYS A 201 -34.69 -9.57 -8.30
N GLN A 202 -34.59 -8.82 -7.20
CA GLN A 202 -35.76 -8.41 -6.40
C GLN A 202 -36.72 -7.49 -7.19
N ARG A 203 -36.21 -6.55 -8.00
CA ARG A 203 -37.04 -5.73 -8.90
C ARG A 203 -37.77 -6.52 -9.98
N ARG A 204 -37.22 -7.67 -10.40
CA ARG A 204 -37.89 -8.58 -11.36
C ARG A 204 -38.99 -9.43 -10.73
N VAL A 205 -38.95 -9.63 -9.41
CA VAL A 205 -39.90 -10.49 -8.68
C VAL A 205 -41.07 -9.70 -8.09
N GLN A 206 -40.95 -8.38 -7.93
CA GLN A 206 -42.10 -7.53 -7.59
C GLN A 206 -43.01 -7.36 -8.83
N PRO A 207 -44.28 -7.79 -8.79
CA PRO A 207 -45.24 -7.45 -9.84
C PRO A 207 -45.40 -5.94 -9.89
N LYS A 208 -45.45 -5.40 -11.10
CA LYS A 208 -45.78 -4.00 -11.38
C LYS A 208 -47.11 -3.69 -10.69
N ALA A 209 -47.07 -2.97 -9.56
CA ALA A 209 -48.28 -2.53 -8.86
C ALA A 209 -49.14 -1.75 -9.85
N GLU A 210 -50.40 -2.17 -9.97
CA GLU A 210 -51.39 -1.61 -10.86
C GLU A 210 -51.53 -0.11 -10.61
N THR A 211 -51.47 0.65 -11.70
CA THR A 211 -51.72 2.09 -11.70
C THR A 211 -53.20 2.30 -11.33
N PRO A 212 -53.54 3.07 -10.28
CA PRO A 212 -54.95 3.28 -9.95
C PRO A 212 -55.63 4.04 -11.10
N ALA A 213 -56.75 3.50 -11.57
CA ALA A 213 -57.59 4.13 -12.56
C ALA A 213 -58.07 5.49 -12.03
N ILE A 214 -57.77 6.55 -12.78
CA ILE A 214 -58.33 7.88 -12.53
C ILE A 214 -59.79 7.81 -12.95
N GLU A 215 -60.69 7.87 -11.98
CA GLU A 215 -62.13 7.98 -12.19
C GLU A 215 -62.44 9.38 -12.72
N VAL A 216 -62.85 9.46 -13.99
CA VAL A 216 -63.23 10.72 -14.64
C VAL A 216 -64.67 11.05 -14.28
N ALA A 217 -64.88 12.07 -13.44
CA ALA A 217 -66.19 12.65 -13.19
C ALA A 217 -66.66 13.50 -14.39
N PRO A 218 -67.97 13.52 -14.73
CA PRO A 218 -68.46 14.20 -15.91
C PRO A 218 -68.56 15.72 -15.73
N SER A 219 -68.39 16.41 -16.85
CA SER A 219 -68.36 17.85 -17.02
C SER A 219 -69.67 18.54 -16.61
N ASN A 220 -69.57 19.61 -15.83
CA ASN A 220 -70.49 20.74 -15.94
C ASN A 220 -69.71 21.92 -16.53
N GLY A 221 -70.13 22.33 -17.72
CA GLY A 221 -69.62 23.51 -18.37
C GLY A 221 -70.16 24.77 -17.70
N ASP A 222 -69.29 25.76 -17.56
CA ASP A 222 -69.70 27.15 -17.69
C ASP A 222 -68.53 27.97 -18.24
N ASN A 223 -68.76 28.50 -19.44
CA ASN A 223 -67.88 29.45 -20.11
C ASN A 223 -67.99 30.82 -19.41
N LYS A 224 -66.85 31.44 -19.12
CA LYS A 224 -66.70 32.89 -19.34
C LYS A 224 -65.23 33.31 -19.47
N HIS A 225 -65.03 34.11 -20.50
CA HIS A 225 -63.84 34.84 -20.90
C HIS A 225 -63.09 35.52 -19.74
N GLU A 226 -61.75 35.54 -19.80
CA GLU A 226 -61.02 36.81 -19.96
C GLU A 226 -59.59 36.62 -20.45
N LYS A 227 -59.17 37.56 -21.31
CA LYS A 227 -57.87 37.67 -21.98
C LYS A 227 -56.86 38.36 -21.06
N HIS A 228 -55.57 38.10 -21.31
CA HIS A 228 -54.38 38.97 -21.27
C HIS A 228 -53.19 38.15 -20.73
N ALA A 229 -51.94 38.33 -21.11
CA ALA A 229 -51.24 38.94 -22.23
C ALA A 229 -49.78 38.52 -22.01
N THR A 230 -49.11 38.09 -23.07
CA THR A 230 -47.68 37.82 -23.09
C THR A 230 -46.87 39.11 -22.97
N ALA A 231 -45.88 39.14 -22.09
CA ALA A 231 -44.74 40.04 -22.18
C ALA A 231 -43.49 39.28 -21.74
N GLY A 232 -42.60 39.02 -22.71
CA GLY A 232 -41.27 38.51 -22.46
C GLY A 232 -40.29 39.63 -22.11
N THR A 233 -39.21 39.26 -21.46
CA THR A 233 -37.98 40.06 -21.47
C THR A 233 -36.79 39.11 -21.61
N LYS A 234 -36.14 39.20 -22.76
CA LYS A 234 -34.78 38.72 -23.01
C LYS A 234 -33.78 39.65 -22.29
N HIS A 235 -32.71 39.09 -21.74
CA HIS A 235 -31.40 39.75 -21.75
C HIS A 235 -30.29 38.73 -22.03
N ASP A 236 -29.89 38.73 -23.30
CA ASP A 236 -28.53 38.65 -23.85
C ASP A 236 -27.56 39.60 -23.10
N ILE A 237 -26.22 39.53 -23.06
CA ILE A 237 -25.11 38.77 -23.70
C ILE A 237 -23.85 39.21 -22.90
N SER A 238 -22.82 38.36 -22.75
CA SER A 238 -21.43 38.65 -23.21
C SER A 238 -20.33 37.90 -22.46
N HIS A 239 -19.55 37.17 -23.26
CA HIS A 239 -18.22 36.62 -23.03
C HIS A 239 -17.19 37.62 -22.45
N SER A 240 -16.17 37.10 -21.75
CA SER A 240 -14.78 37.45 -22.05
C SER A 240 -13.83 36.32 -21.64
N VAL A 241 -12.83 36.11 -22.50
CA VAL A 241 -11.77 35.09 -22.49
C VAL A 241 -10.41 35.83 -22.48
N MET A 242 -9.34 35.14 -22.05
CA MET A 242 -7.89 35.48 -22.10
C MET A 242 -7.42 36.53 -21.09
N HIS A 243 -6.29 36.36 -20.39
CA HIS A 243 -5.04 35.64 -20.67
C HIS A 243 -4.60 34.72 -19.53
#